data_AF-A0A961VFC5-F1
#
_entry.id   AF-A0A961VFC5-F1
#
_cell.length_a   1.000
_cell.length_b   1.000
_cell.length_c   1.000
_cell.angle_alpha   90.00
_cell.angle_beta   90.00
_cell.angle_gamma   90.00
#
_symmetry.space_group_name_H-M   'P 1'
#
loop_
_entity.id
_entity.type
_entity.pdbx_description
1 polymer ?
#
loop_
_entity_poly.entity_id
_entity_poly.type
_entity_poly.pdbx_seq_one_letter_code
_entity_poly.pdbx_strand_id
1 'polypeptide(L)'
;MDIRGILNSTAFFNVVLDAGQLDALAAAAREVRFGRGEVIMRQGEMGAVMYALTDGKVVVSVHEPGGERVVATLAPGEVFGEMAVITGDRRSATVKAKGKATAIEIGKEALAPLLAAEPKLAERFGAVIEQRSSELASRNKEARHWVSVGVGREQIAARMTSFYSG
;
A
#
# COMPACT_ATOMS: atom_id res chain seq x y z
N MET A 1 2.39 17.14 12.78
CA MET A 1 3.19 15.90 12.91
C MET A 1 4.07 15.84 11.68
N ASP A 2 5.35 15.52 11.82
CA ASP A 2 6.26 15.35 10.69
C ASP A 2 6.05 13.98 10.00
N ILE A 3 6.69 13.78 8.85
CA ILE A 3 6.58 12.54 8.07
C ILE A 3 7.00 11.33 8.91
N ARG A 4 8.09 11.45 9.67
CA ARG A 4 8.60 10.37 10.53
C ARG A 4 7.59 9.96 11.61
N GLY A 5 6.95 10.92 12.26
CA GLY A 5 5.88 10.65 13.22
C GLY A 5 4.68 9.95 12.57
N ILE A 6 4.29 10.36 11.37
CA ILE A 6 3.20 9.75 10.62
C ILE A 6 3.49 8.28 10.29
N LEU A 7 4.68 7.97 9.76
CA LEU A 7 5.09 6.60 9.46
C LEU A 7 5.08 5.73 10.73
N ASN A 8 5.54 6.27 11.85
CA ASN A 8 5.52 5.59 13.15
C ASN A 8 4.11 5.32 13.70
N SER A 9 3.15 6.17 13.38
CA SER A 9 1.74 5.98 13.78
C SER A 9 0.97 5.03 12.86
N THR A 10 1.55 4.72 11.70
CA THR A 10 0.93 3.87 10.68
C THR A 10 1.32 2.41 10.94
N ALA A 11 0.36 1.58 11.33
CA ALA A 11 0.58 0.18 11.72
C ALA A 11 1.33 -0.65 10.66
N PHE A 12 1.19 -0.29 9.38
CA PHE A 12 1.90 -0.94 8.29
C PHE A 12 3.43 -0.85 8.41
N PHE A 13 3.95 0.27 8.93
CA PHE A 13 5.38 0.51 9.04
C PHE A 13 5.90 0.20 10.44
N ASN A 14 5.22 0.62 11.50
CA ASN A 14 5.76 0.56 12.86
C ASN A 14 5.89 -0.87 13.44
N VAL A 15 5.12 -1.83 12.92
CA VAL A 15 5.23 -3.24 13.33
C VAL A 15 6.36 -3.97 12.58
N VAL A 16 6.85 -3.38 11.50
CA VAL A 16 7.85 -4.00 10.61
C VAL A 16 9.20 -3.33 10.72
N LEU A 17 9.24 -2.01 10.74
CA LEU A 17 10.46 -1.21 10.70
C LEU A 17 10.90 -0.75 12.08
N ASP A 18 12.19 -0.81 12.33
CA ASP A 18 12.79 -0.19 13.52
C ASP A 18 12.92 1.34 13.40
N ALA A 19 13.43 1.97 14.45
CA ALA A 19 13.55 3.43 14.50
C ALA A 19 14.42 4.01 13.37
N GLY A 20 15.57 3.40 13.07
CA GLY A 20 16.50 3.88 12.05
C GLY A 20 16.00 3.60 10.63
N GLN A 21 15.34 2.47 10.43
CA GLN A 21 14.67 2.15 9.16
C GLN A 21 13.52 3.11 8.87
N LEU A 22 12.76 3.50 9.90
CA LEU A 22 11.73 4.54 9.77
C LEU A 22 12.32 5.92 9.47
N ASP A 23 13.46 6.27 10.06
CA ASP A 23 14.16 7.53 9.77
C ASP A 23 14.62 7.59 8.31
N ALA A 24 15.23 6.50 7.82
CA ALA A 24 15.64 6.38 6.43
C ALA A 24 14.45 6.49 5.46
N LEU A 25 13.34 5.80 5.77
CA LEU A 25 12.13 5.86 4.95
C LEU A 25 11.52 7.27 4.95
N ALA A 26 11.48 7.93 6.11
CA ALA A 26 10.94 9.28 6.25
C ALA A 26 11.74 10.32 5.45
N ALA A 27 13.07 10.18 5.40
CA ALA A 27 13.96 11.08 4.65
C ALA A 27 13.73 11.01 3.13
N ALA A 28 13.24 9.88 2.62
CA ALA A 28 12.96 9.66 1.20
C ALA A 28 11.47 9.79 0.83
N ALA A 29 10.61 10.04 1.81
CA ALA A 29 9.18 10.18 1.61
C ALA A 29 8.76 11.66 1.48
N ARG A 30 7.61 11.91 0.86
CA ARG A 30 7.09 13.28 0.67
C ARG A 30 5.59 13.36 0.86
N GLU A 31 5.12 14.51 1.33
CA GLU A 31 3.69 14.79 1.38
C GLU A 31 3.15 15.12 -0.02
N VAL A 32 2.01 14.53 -0.37
CA VAL A 32 1.26 14.78 -1.59
C VAL A 32 -0.20 15.09 -1.26
N ARG A 33 -0.84 15.89 -2.11
CA ARG A 33 -2.24 16.31 -1.94
C ARG A 33 -3.02 16.04 -3.20
N PHE A 34 -4.26 15.62 -3.01
CA PHE A 34 -5.18 15.26 -4.08
C PHE A 34 -6.48 16.05 -3.97
N GLY A 35 -7.00 16.46 -5.12
CA GLY A 35 -8.32 17.08 -5.26
C GLY A 35 -9.46 16.07 -5.24
N ARG A 36 -10.69 16.55 -5.02
CA ARG A 36 -11.89 15.69 -5.11
C ARG A 36 -11.98 15.04 -6.50
N GLY A 37 -12.18 13.73 -6.52
CA GLY A 37 -12.36 12.93 -7.74
C GLY A 37 -11.06 12.62 -8.48
N GLU A 38 -9.93 13.13 -8.00
CA GLU A 38 -8.63 12.88 -8.61
C GLU A 38 -8.29 11.39 -8.55
N VAL A 39 -7.83 10.86 -9.69
CA VAL A 39 -7.42 9.47 -9.82
C VAL A 39 -5.95 9.37 -9.40
N ILE A 40 -5.69 8.69 -8.29
CA ILE A 40 -4.36 8.58 -7.69
C ILE A 40 -3.57 7.43 -8.34
N MET A 41 -4.26 6.34 -8.68
CA MET A 41 -3.71 5.21 -9.44
C MET A 41 -4.83 4.47 -10.17
N ARG A 42 -4.52 3.81 -11.29
CA ARG A 42 -5.49 3.01 -12.05
C ARG A 42 -5.15 1.53 -12.00
N GLN A 43 -6.18 0.71 -11.94
CA GLN A 43 -6.04 -0.74 -12.06
C GLN A 43 -5.30 -1.12 -13.36
N GLY A 44 -4.43 -2.11 -13.29
CA GLY A 44 -3.66 -2.63 -14.41
C GLY A 44 -2.39 -1.84 -14.75
N GLU A 45 -2.19 -0.64 -14.18
CA GLU A 45 -0.96 0.12 -14.37
C GLU A 45 0.19 -0.45 -13.54
N MET A 46 1.43 -0.16 -13.95
CA MET A 46 2.59 -0.41 -13.10
C MET A 46 2.61 0.59 -11.93
N GLY A 47 3.05 0.14 -10.76
CA GLY A 47 3.11 0.97 -9.57
C GLY A 47 4.50 1.02 -8.95
N ALA A 48 5.12 2.19 -8.92
CA ALA A 48 6.43 2.40 -8.27
C ALA A 48 6.33 3.10 -6.90
N VAL A 49 5.13 3.54 -6.50
CA VAL A 49 4.90 4.28 -5.24
C VAL A 49 3.68 3.74 -4.49
N MET A 50 3.70 3.87 -3.17
CA MET A 50 2.60 3.58 -2.25
C MET A 50 2.35 4.80 -1.38
N TYR A 51 1.22 4.81 -0.68
CA TYR A 51 0.78 5.98 0.07
C TYR A 51 0.28 5.62 1.47
N ALA A 52 0.65 6.41 2.46
CA ALA A 52 0.02 6.42 3.77
C ALA A 52 -0.93 7.62 3.86
N LEU A 53 -2.24 7.37 3.99
CA LEU A 53 -3.25 8.43 4.02
C LEU A 53 -3.19 9.16 5.36
N THR A 54 -3.08 10.50 5.34
CA THR A 54 -2.97 11.34 6.54
C THR A 54 -4.18 12.22 6.77
N ASP A 55 -4.90 12.57 5.71
CA ASP A 55 -6.14 13.33 5.77
C ASP A 55 -7.08 12.97 4.60
N GLY A 56 -8.38 13.14 4.83
CA GLY A 56 -9.41 12.88 3.83
C GLY A 56 -9.79 11.40 3.70
N LYS A 57 -10.40 11.04 2.57
CA LYS A 57 -10.81 9.67 2.26
C LYS A 57 -10.54 9.35 0.79
N VAL A 58 -10.18 8.11 0.51
CA VAL A 58 -10.06 7.61 -0.86
C VAL A 58 -11.00 6.43 -1.09
N VAL A 59 -11.50 6.29 -2.31
CA VAL A 59 -12.35 5.18 -2.75
C VAL A 59 -11.51 4.25 -3.60
N VAL A 60 -11.57 2.96 -3.31
CA VAL A 60 -10.93 1.91 -4.07
C VAL A 60 -12.00 1.21 -4.90
N SER A 61 -11.79 1.10 -6.20
CA SER A 61 -12.70 0.47 -7.15
C SER A 61 -11.97 -0.48 -8.10
N VAL A 62 -12.68 -1.51 -8.56
CA VAL A 62 -12.20 -2.43 -9.60
C VAL A 62 -13.12 -2.36 -10.80
N HIS A 63 -12.56 -2.53 -11.99
CA HIS A 63 -13.31 -2.66 -13.24
C HIS A 63 -13.44 -4.13 -13.60
N GLU A 64 -14.66 -4.56 -13.85
CA GLU A 64 -15.05 -5.92 -14.20
C GLU A 64 -15.95 -5.89 -15.45
N PRO A 65 -16.25 -7.03 -16.11
CA PRO A 65 -17.17 -7.06 -17.24
C PRO A 65 -18.55 -6.41 -16.98
N GLY A 66 -18.98 -6.33 -15.72
CA GLY A 66 -20.21 -5.65 -15.29
C GLY A 66 -20.08 -4.16 -14.96
N GLY A 67 -18.88 -3.56 -15.08
CA GLY A 67 -18.61 -2.14 -14.83
C GLY A 67 -17.64 -1.87 -13.68
N GLU A 68 -17.56 -0.60 -13.25
CA GLU A 68 -16.77 -0.18 -12.09
C GLU A 68 -17.53 -0.49 -10.79
N ARG A 69 -16.87 -1.20 -9.87
CA ARG A 69 -17.42 -1.57 -8.57
C ARG A 69 -16.54 -1.07 -7.44
N VAL A 70 -17.13 -0.41 -6.45
CA VAL A 70 -16.40 0.08 -5.27
C VAL A 70 -16.17 -1.09 -4.30
N VAL A 71 -14.90 -1.31 -3.93
CA VAL A 71 -14.51 -2.40 -3.02
C VAL A 71 -14.21 -1.91 -1.62
N ALA A 72 -13.68 -0.68 -1.46
CA ALA A 72 -13.37 -0.11 -0.16
C ALA A 72 -13.40 1.42 -0.17
N THR A 73 -13.55 2.02 1.01
CA THR A 73 -13.19 3.43 1.26
C THR A 73 -12.18 3.46 2.38
N LEU A 74 -11.02 4.08 2.14
CA LEU A 74 -9.94 4.16 3.11
C LEU A 74 -9.92 5.53 3.82
N ALA A 75 -9.46 5.54 5.06
CA ALA A 75 -9.41 6.66 5.97
C ALA A 75 -7.95 6.91 6.47
N PRO A 76 -7.68 8.03 7.16
CA PRO A 76 -6.35 8.34 7.66
C PRO A 76 -5.78 7.23 8.55
N GLY A 77 -4.49 6.97 8.43
CA GLY A 77 -3.78 5.85 9.06
C GLY A 77 -3.76 4.57 8.22
N GLU A 78 -4.51 4.53 7.10
CA GLU A 78 -4.48 3.40 6.17
C GLU A 78 -3.52 3.61 5.01
N VAL A 79 -2.99 2.49 4.50
CA VAL A 79 -2.05 2.44 3.38
C VAL A 79 -2.72 1.90 2.13
N PHE A 80 -2.33 2.41 0.96
CA PHE A 80 -2.78 1.91 -0.33
C PHE A 80 -1.69 1.96 -1.41
N GLY A 81 -1.80 1.05 -2.38
CA GLY A 81 -0.83 0.90 -3.47
C GLY A 81 0.42 0.11 -3.08
N GLU A 82 0.47 -0.42 -1.87
CA GLU A 82 1.55 -1.24 -1.31
C GLU A 82 1.80 -2.49 -2.14
N MET A 83 0.74 -3.14 -2.63
CA MET A 83 0.84 -4.41 -3.37
C MET A 83 1.79 -4.30 -4.55
N ALA A 84 1.60 -3.29 -5.40
CA ALA A 84 2.41 -3.12 -6.61
C ALA A 84 3.88 -2.78 -6.29
N VAL A 85 4.11 -1.97 -5.25
CA VAL A 85 5.47 -1.65 -4.80
C VAL A 85 6.16 -2.88 -4.24
N ILE A 86 5.41 -3.75 -3.57
CA ILE A 86 5.97 -4.83 -2.78
C ILE A 86 6.15 -6.11 -3.59
N THR A 87 5.15 -6.51 -4.36
CA THR A 87 5.20 -7.75 -5.16
C THR A 87 5.69 -7.52 -6.59
N GLY A 88 5.77 -6.27 -7.05
CA GLY A 88 6.07 -5.93 -8.43
C GLY A 88 4.89 -6.14 -9.40
N ASP A 89 3.73 -6.55 -8.88
CA ASP A 89 2.52 -6.74 -9.68
C ASP A 89 1.94 -5.40 -10.16
N ARG A 90 1.06 -5.46 -11.16
CA ARG A 90 0.25 -4.30 -11.57
C ARG A 90 -0.72 -3.90 -10.46
N ARG A 91 -1.16 -2.64 -10.48
CA ARG A 91 -2.20 -2.13 -9.57
C ARG A 91 -3.44 -3.02 -9.64
N SER A 92 -3.85 -3.58 -8.51
CA SER A 92 -5.02 -4.45 -8.42
C SER A 92 -6.36 -3.70 -8.52
N ALA A 93 -6.35 -2.39 -8.24
CA ALA A 93 -7.53 -1.55 -8.21
C ALA A 93 -7.20 -0.10 -8.60
N THR A 94 -8.25 0.64 -8.97
CA THR A 94 -8.22 2.09 -9.13
C THR A 94 -8.47 2.75 -7.77
N VAL A 95 -7.75 3.82 -7.47
CA VAL A 95 -7.96 4.61 -6.25
C VAL A 95 -8.24 6.06 -6.63
N LYS A 96 -9.32 6.61 -6.08
CA LYS A 96 -9.75 8.00 -6.32
C LYS A 96 -9.95 8.74 -5.00
N ALA A 97 -9.57 10.00 -4.94
CA ALA A 97 -9.85 10.83 -3.77
C ALA A 97 -11.36 11.16 -3.68
N LYS A 98 -11.99 10.89 -2.54
CA LYS A 98 -13.43 11.15 -2.33
C LYS A 98 -13.72 12.65 -2.10
N GLY A 99 -12.72 13.35 -1.57
CA GLY A 99 -12.69 14.78 -1.33
C GLY A 99 -11.26 15.28 -1.47
N LYS A 100 -10.91 16.41 -0.84
CA LYS A 100 -9.50 16.73 -0.63
C LYS A 100 -8.88 15.62 0.23
N ALA A 101 -7.68 15.19 -0.13
CA ALA A 101 -6.95 14.17 0.61
C ALA A 101 -5.46 14.52 0.65
N THR A 102 -4.80 14.13 1.73
CA THR A 102 -3.35 14.28 1.90
C THR A 102 -2.76 12.93 2.25
N ALA A 103 -1.61 12.61 1.68
CA ALA A 103 -0.92 11.35 1.95
C ALA A 103 0.60 11.55 1.97
N ILE A 104 1.30 10.60 2.58
CA ILE A 104 2.75 10.45 2.43
C ILE A 104 3.01 9.46 1.31
N GLU A 105 3.65 9.93 0.24
CA GLU A 105 4.12 9.11 -0.87
C GLU A 105 5.48 8.49 -0.54
N ILE A 106 5.59 7.19 -0.79
CA ILE A 106 6.77 6.38 -0.52
C ILE A 106 7.07 5.57 -1.77
N GLY A 107 8.26 5.76 -2.35
CA GLY A 107 8.69 5.05 -3.54
C GLY A 107 9.33 3.69 -3.26
N LYS A 108 9.33 2.81 -4.26
CA LYS A 108 10.09 1.55 -4.27
C LYS A 108 11.55 1.79 -3.90
N GLU A 109 12.14 2.86 -4.43
CA GLU A 109 13.55 3.23 -4.20
C GLU A 109 13.87 3.51 -2.72
N ALA A 110 12.88 3.95 -1.93
CA ALA A 110 13.06 4.16 -0.50
C ALA A 110 12.98 2.85 0.31
N LEU A 111 12.19 1.88 -0.16
CA LEU A 111 12.03 0.56 0.46
C LEU A 111 13.12 -0.44 0.06
N ALA A 112 13.62 -0.36 -1.17
CA ALA A 112 14.55 -1.34 -1.72
C ALA A 112 15.83 -1.52 -0.88
N PRO A 113 16.52 -0.45 -0.41
CA PRO A 113 17.72 -0.61 0.43
C PRO A 113 17.43 -1.29 1.76
N LEU A 114 16.26 -1.03 2.36
CA LEU A 114 15.84 -1.65 3.62
C LEU A 114 15.63 -3.15 3.43
N LEU A 115 14.87 -3.53 2.39
CA LEU A 115 14.60 -4.93 2.05
C LEU A 115 15.86 -5.70 1.65
N ALA A 116 16.79 -5.06 0.94
CA ALA A 116 18.07 -5.65 0.57
C ALA A 116 18.99 -5.87 1.78
N ALA A 117 19.00 -4.94 2.74
CA ALA A 117 19.82 -5.04 3.94
C ALA A 117 19.28 -6.12 4.91
N GLU A 118 17.96 -6.31 4.97
CA GLU A 118 17.33 -7.27 5.87
C GLU A 118 16.21 -8.06 5.16
N PRO A 119 16.52 -9.20 4.52
CA PRO A 119 15.53 -10.00 3.78
C PRO A 119 14.32 -10.43 4.62
N LYS A 120 14.47 -10.58 5.95
CA LYS A 120 13.37 -10.89 6.87
C LYS A 120 12.28 -9.81 6.92
N LEU A 121 12.59 -8.57 6.52
CA LEU A 121 11.58 -7.52 6.36
C LEU A 121 10.55 -7.92 5.31
N ALA A 122 10.94 -8.64 4.26
CA ALA A 122 10.02 -9.08 3.23
C ALA A 122 8.94 -10.02 3.80
N GLU A 123 9.34 -10.97 4.65
CA GLU A 123 8.39 -11.87 5.33
C GLU A 123 7.44 -11.11 6.26
N ARG A 124 7.96 -10.12 7.01
CA ARG A 124 7.17 -9.29 7.93
C ARG A 124 6.15 -8.43 7.19
N PHE A 125 6.55 -7.74 6.13
CA PHE A 125 5.61 -7.00 5.27
C PHE A 125 4.58 -7.93 4.62
N GLY A 126 4.99 -9.11 4.16
CA GLY A 126 4.08 -10.11 3.61
C GLY A 126 2.97 -10.51 4.59
N ALA A 127 3.31 -10.72 5.86
CA ALA A 127 2.33 -11.02 6.91
C ALA A 127 1.36 -9.85 7.18
N VAL A 128 1.86 -8.62 7.20
CA VAL A 128 1.02 -7.42 7.40
C VAL A 128 0.06 -7.22 6.22
N ILE A 129 0.52 -7.43 5.00
CA ILE A 129 -0.31 -7.31 3.79
C ILE A 129 -1.43 -8.35 3.79
N GLU A 130 -1.12 -9.60 4.15
CA GLU A 130 -2.11 -10.66 4.24
C GLU A 130 -3.19 -10.32 5.27
N GLN A 131 -2.78 -9.84 6.45
CA GLN A 131 -3.72 -9.42 7.49
C GLN A 131 -4.63 -8.29 7.00
N ARG A 132 -4.05 -7.24 6.41
CA ARG A 132 -4.81 -6.11 5.84
C ARG A 132 -5.77 -6.55 4.74
N SER A 133 -5.33 -7.49 3.93
CA SER A 133 -6.12 -8.07 2.86
C SER A 133 -7.36 -8.79 3.45
N SER A 134 -7.17 -9.61 4.47
CA SER A 134 -8.26 -10.27 5.20
C SER A 134 -9.22 -9.28 5.87
N GLU A 135 -8.69 -8.18 6.43
CA GLU A 135 -9.51 -7.12 7.05
C GLU A 135 -10.38 -6.39 6.03
N LEU A 136 -9.81 -5.97 4.89
CA LEU A 136 -10.56 -5.32 3.81
C LEU A 136 -11.63 -6.24 3.22
N ALA A 137 -11.29 -7.52 3.04
CA ALA A 137 -12.21 -8.57 2.63
C ALA A 137 -13.35 -8.79 3.65
N SER A 138 -13.10 -8.60 4.94
CA SER A 138 -14.12 -8.72 5.99
C SER A 138 -15.02 -7.49 6.07
N ARG A 139 -14.48 -6.30 5.80
CA ARG A 139 -15.24 -5.04 5.74
C ARG A 139 -16.24 -5.00 4.59
N ASN A 140 -15.95 -5.71 3.50
CA ASN A 140 -16.85 -5.83 2.36
C ASN A 140 -16.79 -7.27 1.82
N LYS A 141 -17.87 -8.05 2.01
CA LYS A 141 -17.95 -9.44 1.52
C LYS A 141 -17.70 -9.56 0.02
N GLU A 142 -17.96 -8.52 -0.76
CA GLU A 142 -17.71 -8.46 -2.20
C GLU A 142 -16.26 -8.04 -2.55
N ALA A 143 -15.50 -7.52 -1.59
CA ALA A 143 -14.06 -7.29 -1.73
C ALA A 143 -13.24 -8.57 -1.52
N ARG A 144 -13.83 -9.60 -0.86
CA ARG A 144 -13.18 -10.89 -0.58
C ARG A 144 -12.56 -11.53 -1.82
N HIS A 145 -13.21 -11.42 -2.98
CA HIS A 145 -12.75 -12.02 -4.22
C HIS A 145 -11.56 -11.29 -4.87
N TRP A 146 -11.36 -10.00 -4.56
CA TRP A 146 -10.39 -9.12 -5.25
C TRP A 146 -9.16 -8.82 -4.43
N VAL A 147 -9.35 -8.72 -3.13
CA VAL A 147 -8.27 -8.69 -2.17
C VAL A 147 -7.56 -10.07 -2.11
N SER A 148 -8.24 -11.13 -2.56
CA SER A 148 -7.71 -12.49 -2.72
C SER A 148 -7.22 -12.83 -4.14
N VAL A 149 -7.11 -11.88 -5.08
CA VAL A 149 -6.32 -12.13 -6.31
C VAL A 149 -4.87 -11.95 -5.89
N GLY A 150 -4.09 -12.95 -5.48
CA GLY A 150 -4.13 -14.40 -5.59
C GLY A 150 -2.78 -14.87 -5.09
N VAL A 151 -2.45 -14.49 -3.84
CA VAL A 151 -1.10 -14.62 -3.30
C VAL A 151 -1.24 -14.89 -1.81
N GLY A 152 -1.24 -16.17 -1.40
CA GLY A 152 -1.14 -16.52 0.01
C GLY A 152 0.19 -16.00 0.60
N ARG A 153 0.30 -15.87 1.93
CA ARG A 153 1.49 -15.37 2.64
C ARG A 153 2.83 -15.71 2.01
N GLU A 154 3.04 -17.00 1.72
CA GLU A 154 4.28 -17.54 1.18
C GLU A 154 4.57 -17.01 -0.23
N GLN A 155 3.54 -16.83 -1.05
CA GLN A 155 3.70 -16.28 -2.39
C GLN A 155 4.00 -14.77 -2.34
N ILE A 156 3.52 -14.03 -1.32
CA ILE A 156 3.81 -12.59 -1.20
C ILE A 156 5.27 -12.42 -0.84
N ALA A 157 5.73 -13.12 0.20
CA ALA A 157 7.14 -13.10 0.60
C ALA A 157 8.07 -13.59 -0.52
N ALA A 158 7.71 -14.67 -1.23
CA ALA A 158 8.50 -15.17 -2.35
C ALA A 158 8.58 -14.16 -3.52
N ARG A 159 7.47 -13.51 -3.88
CA ARG A 159 7.44 -12.46 -4.90
C ARG A 159 8.26 -11.25 -4.48
N MET A 160 8.16 -10.84 -3.22
CA MET A 160 8.97 -9.77 -2.66
C MET A 160 10.46 -10.07 -2.78
N THR A 161 10.89 -11.23 -2.29
CA THR A 161 12.29 -11.65 -2.38
C THR A 161 12.74 -11.62 -3.83
N SER A 162 11.99 -12.24 -4.75
CA SER A 162 12.33 -12.24 -6.18
C SER A 162 12.37 -10.84 -6.82
N PHE A 163 11.51 -9.91 -6.39
CA PHE A 163 11.40 -8.57 -6.98
C PHE A 163 12.46 -7.59 -6.48
N TYR A 164 13.02 -7.84 -5.30
CA TYR A 164 14.05 -7.03 -4.67
C TYR A 164 15.44 -7.69 -4.66
N SER A 165 15.56 -8.96 -5.04
CA SER A 165 16.84 -9.68 -5.16
C SER A 165 17.43 -9.68 -6.57
N GLY A 166 16.72 -9.17 -7.57
CA GLY A 166 17.17 -9.06 -8.96
C GLY A 166 17.49 -7.62 -9.33
#